data_AF-A0A2N2I3S7-F1
#
_entry.id   AF-A0A2N2I3S7-F1
#
_cell.length_a   1.000
_cell.length_b   1.000
_cell.length_c   1.000
_cell.angle_alpha   90.00
_cell.angle_beta   90.00
_cell.angle_gamma   90.00
#
_symmetry.space_group_name_H-M   'P 1'
#
loop_
_entity.id
_entity.type
_entity.pdbx_description
1 polymer ?
#
loop_
_entity_poly.entity_id
_entity_poly.type
_entity_poly.pdbx_seq_one_letter_code
_entity_poly.pdbx_strand_id
1 'polypeptide(L)'
;KLAQGTPDAALAEAMISMRLRHDDHALEQLRWAARVTAQAHLAGMRATGRARSETEVFGAMMGVLRTAGHEDAYGPIVSKNGEVLHNIAHDNPIQRGDLLLADVGGETPEGWAGDITRVWPVSGSFSPTQLAIYEVVLAAERRAIDRVRKGTRYRDVHETAKRVIVEGLRDLGIFRGEVDGLLERGAAAIFFPHGVGHLLGLDVHDMEDLGDRAGYGPGRTRSKAFGDCYLRLDRDLEPRMAVTIEPGFYQVPAILASPEYTAAVGDDLRRDVLAKFADVRGIRIEDDVMVTDGEPEVWTGDVPKSASEVEALVRSGI
;
A
#
# COMPACT_ATOMS: atom_id res chain seq x y z
N LYS A 1 10.49 -18.78 -17.42
CA LYS A 1 11.70 -18.70 -16.57
C LYS A 1 12.93 -18.77 -17.48
N LEU A 2 13.79 -17.74 -17.49
CA LEU A 2 15.03 -17.79 -18.29
C LEU A 2 15.99 -18.83 -17.68
N ALA A 3 16.67 -19.63 -18.49
CA ALA A 3 17.68 -20.57 -17.97
C ALA A 3 18.93 -19.80 -17.53
N GLN A 4 19.57 -20.20 -16.43
CA GLN A 4 20.83 -19.58 -16.01
C GLN A 4 21.93 -19.82 -17.03
N GLY A 5 22.84 -18.85 -17.17
CA GLY A 5 23.98 -18.94 -18.10
C GLY A 5 23.63 -18.68 -19.58
N THR A 6 22.39 -18.30 -19.90
CA THR A 6 22.02 -17.88 -21.27
C THR A 6 22.29 -16.38 -21.48
N PRO A 7 22.43 -15.92 -22.74
CA PRO A 7 22.47 -14.50 -23.06
C PRO A 7 21.26 -13.73 -22.52
N ASP A 8 20.05 -14.31 -22.59
CA ASP A 8 18.83 -13.68 -22.06
C ASP A 8 18.88 -13.47 -20.55
N ALA A 9 19.44 -14.43 -19.80
CA ALA A 9 19.63 -14.27 -18.37
C ALA A 9 20.66 -13.17 -18.07
N ALA A 10 21.77 -13.12 -18.81
CA ALA A 10 22.77 -12.06 -18.65
C ALA A 10 22.19 -10.67 -18.97
N LEU A 11 21.37 -10.56 -20.01
CA LEU A 11 20.67 -9.32 -20.36
C LEU A 11 19.69 -8.89 -19.25
N ALA A 12 18.90 -9.83 -18.72
CA ALA A 12 17.98 -9.54 -17.62
C ALA A 12 18.72 -9.03 -16.37
N GLU A 13 19.84 -9.65 -15.98
CA GLU A 13 20.66 -9.17 -14.85
C GLU A 13 21.24 -7.77 -15.10
N ALA A 14 21.66 -7.47 -16.33
CA ALA A 14 22.14 -6.14 -16.70
C ALA A 14 21.01 -5.10 -16.60
N MET A 15 19.81 -5.40 -17.11
CA MET A 15 18.64 -4.53 -16.98
C MET A 15 18.26 -4.29 -15.53
N ILE A 16 18.24 -5.34 -14.71
CA ILE A 16 17.98 -5.25 -13.26
C ILE A 16 19.00 -4.35 -12.59
N SER A 17 20.29 -4.54 -12.86
CA SER A 17 21.34 -3.72 -12.26
C SER A 17 21.23 -2.23 -12.65
N MET A 18 20.68 -1.92 -13.81
CA MET A 18 20.47 -0.54 -14.26
C MET A 18 19.20 0.08 -13.67
N ARG A 19 18.09 -0.67 -13.62
CA ARG A 19 16.78 -0.16 -13.17
C ARG A 19 16.60 -0.17 -11.65
N LEU A 20 17.35 -1.00 -10.91
CA LEU A 20 17.30 -1.00 -9.45
C LEU A 20 17.72 0.34 -8.83
N ARG A 21 18.62 1.10 -9.47
CA ARG A 21 19.14 2.36 -8.95
C ARG A 21 18.95 3.45 -10.00
N HIS A 22 18.00 4.33 -9.73
CA HIS A 22 17.54 5.35 -10.67
C HIS A 22 18.61 6.44 -10.86
N ASP A 23 18.89 6.83 -12.10
CA ASP A 23 19.74 7.98 -12.41
C ASP A 23 19.01 9.32 -12.15
N ASP A 24 19.68 10.46 -12.36
CA ASP A 24 19.10 11.75 -11.95
C ASP A 24 17.82 12.08 -12.73
N HIS A 25 17.77 11.70 -14.01
CA HIS A 25 16.59 11.89 -14.87
C HIS A 25 15.42 11.01 -14.40
N ALA A 26 15.66 9.74 -14.12
CA ALA A 26 14.67 8.83 -13.55
C ALA A 26 14.07 9.37 -12.24
N LEU A 27 14.92 9.90 -11.35
CA LEU A 27 14.47 10.49 -10.09
C LEU A 27 13.65 11.79 -10.30
N GLU A 28 13.94 12.57 -11.33
CA GLU A 28 13.12 13.74 -11.70
C GLU A 28 11.73 13.31 -12.20
N GLN A 29 11.67 12.27 -13.04
CA GLN A 29 10.41 11.74 -13.57
C GLN A 29 9.55 11.10 -12.47
N LEU A 30 10.13 10.30 -11.57
CA LEU A 30 9.40 9.69 -10.45
C LEU A 30 8.84 10.74 -9.48
N ARG A 31 9.63 11.79 -9.16
CA ARG A 31 9.10 12.93 -8.38
C ARG A 31 7.98 13.66 -9.10
N TRP A 32 8.04 13.75 -10.42
CA TRP A 32 6.96 14.36 -11.20
C TRP A 32 5.69 13.51 -11.16
N ALA A 33 5.81 12.19 -11.36
CA ALA A 33 4.72 11.22 -11.24
C ALA A 33 4.06 11.37 -9.87
N ALA A 34 4.83 11.21 -8.79
CA ALA A 34 4.36 11.34 -7.41
C ALA A 34 3.63 12.68 -7.15
N ARG A 35 4.14 13.80 -7.66
CA ARG A 35 3.51 15.12 -7.51
C ARG A 35 2.16 15.21 -8.22
N VAL A 36 2.04 14.70 -9.45
CA VAL A 36 0.78 14.74 -10.20
C VAL A 36 -0.23 13.77 -9.61
N THR A 37 0.22 12.58 -9.21
CA THR A 37 -0.58 11.60 -8.48
C THR A 37 -1.09 12.19 -7.16
N ALA A 38 -0.25 12.88 -6.40
CA ALA A 38 -0.66 13.58 -5.19
C ALA A 38 -1.77 14.59 -5.46
N GLN A 39 -1.67 15.39 -6.53
CA GLN A 39 -2.72 16.32 -6.93
C GLN A 39 -4.04 15.61 -7.26
N ALA A 40 -3.99 14.43 -7.88
CA ALA A 40 -5.17 13.62 -8.15
C ALA A 40 -5.85 13.17 -6.85
N HIS A 41 -5.09 12.69 -5.86
CA HIS A 41 -5.62 12.36 -4.52
C HIS A 41 -6.28 13.55 -3.83
N LEU A 42 -5.64 14.73 -3.88
CA LEU A 42 -6.24 15.95 -3.32
C LEU A 42 -7.55 16.32 -4.02
N ALA A 43 -7.65 16.11 -5.33
CA ALA A 43 -8.89 16.33 -6.08
C ALA A 43 -9.98 15.32 -5.71
N GLY A 44 -9.63 14.04 -5.55
CA GLY A 44 -10.56 12.99 -5.11
C GLY A 44 -11.16 13.28 -3.74
N MET A 45 -10.32 13.63 -2.76
CA MET A 45 -10.80 13.99 -1.41
C MET A 45 -11.74 15.21 -1.44
N ARG A 46 -11.43 16.24 -2.23
CA ARG A 46 -12.31 17.43 -2.39
C ARG A 46 -13.61 17.11 -3.14
N ALA A 47 -13.58 16.22 -4.12
CA ALA A 47 -14.78 15.86 -4.88
C ALA A 47 -15.76 15.01 -4.05
N THR A 48 -15.26 14.28 -3.05
CA THR A 48 -16.03 13.30 -2.27
C THR A 48 -17.30 13.88 -1.65
N GLY A 49 -17.26 15.12 -1.14
CA GLY A 49 -18.42 15.75 -0.49
C GLY A 49 -19.67 15.91 -1.38
N ARG A 50 -19.48 15.91 -2.71
CA ARG A 50 -20.54 16.08 -3.71
C ARG A 50 -20.80 14.83 -4.54
N ALA A 51 -19.93 13.83 -4.44
CA ALA A 51 -20.03 12.60 -5.20
C ALA A 51 -21.14 11.70 -4.63
N ARG A 52 -21.85 10.99 -5.52
CA ARG A 52 -22.87 10.00 -5.17
C ARG A 52 -22.40 8.57 -5.44
N SER A 53 -21.30 8.43 -6.17
CA SER A 53 -20.70 7.15 -6.56
C SER A 53 -19.17 7.22 -6.54
N GLU A 54 -18.54 6.04 -6.50
CA GLU A 54 -17.09 5.91 -6.66
C GLU A 54 -16.61 6.53 -7.99
N THR A 55 -17.39 6.36 -9.07
CA THR A 55 -17.10 6.89 -10.42
C THR A 55 -16.91 8.41 -10.44
N GLU A 56 -17.70 9.16 -9.67
CA GLU A 56 -17.58 10.63 -9.63
C GLU A 56 -16.27 11.08 -8.98
N VAL A 57 -15.81 10.35 -7.95
CA VAL A 57 -14.50 10.60 -7.32
C VAL A 57 -13.38 10.18 -8.27
N PHE A 58 -13.47 8.97 -8.86
CA PHE A 58 -12.53 8.48 -9.88
C PHE A 58 -12.36 9.49 -11.02
N GLY A 59 -13.45 10.00 -11.60
CA GLY A 59 -13.39 10.98 -12.69
C GLY A 59 -12.69 12.28 -12.30
N ALA A 60 -12.86 12.74 -11.05
CA ALA A 60 -12.15 13.92 -10.55
C ALA A 60 -10.63 13.68 -10.45
N MET A 61 -10.22 12.48 -10.02
CA MET A 61 -8.80 12.10 -9.95
C MET A 61 -8.18 11.97 -11.35
N MET A 62 -8.85 11.24 -12.25
CA MET A 62 -8.38 11.03 -13.63
C MET A 62 -8.27 12.33 -14.41
N GLY A 63 -9.21 13.26 -14.21
CA GLY A 63 -9.16 14.59 -14.83
C GLY A 63 -7.87 15.35 -14.52
N VAL A 64 -7.34 15.21 -13.30
CA VAL A 64 -6.06 15.81 -12.91
C VAL A 64 -4.90 15.15 -13.66
N LEU A 65 -4.84 13.81 -13.66
CA LEU A 65 -3.78 13.07 -14.36
C LEU A 65 -3.74 13.46 -15.85
N ARG A 66 -4.89 13.38 -16.54
CA ARG A 66 -4.97 13.70 -17.98
C ARG A 66 -4.65 15.15 -18.30
N THR A 67 -5.06 16.10 -17.45
CA THR A 67 -4.71 17.52 -17.64
C THR A 67 -3.21 17.77 -17.51
N ALA A 68 -2.52 17.01 -16.66
CA ALA A 68 -1.07 17.04 -16.52
C ALA A 68 -0.32 16.22 -17.60
N GLY A 69 -1.04 15.59 -18.53
CA GLY A 69 -0.47 14.73 -19.56
C GLY A 69 -0.02 13.35 -19.05
N HIS A 70 -0.56 12.90 -17.92
CA HIS A 70 -0.29 11.56 -17.37
C HIS A 70 -1.40 10.59 -17.72
N GLU A 71 -1.00 9.37 -18.06
CA GLU A 71 -1.90 8.21 -18.13
C GLU A 71 -1.96 7.53 -16.76
N ASP A 72 -2.74 6.45 -16.67
CA ASP A 72 -2.85 5.65 -15.44
C ASP A 72 -1.67 4.68 -15.39
N ALA A 73 -0.91 4.66 -14.29
CA ALA A 73 0.21 3.72 -14.13
C ALA A 73 -0.27 2.26 -14.00
N TYR A 74 -1.51 2.07 -13.57
CA TYR A 74 -2.23 0.81 -13.45
C TYR A 74 -3.73 1.09 -13.44
N GLY A 75 -4.57 0.06 -13.47
CA GLY A 75 -6.02 0.23 -13.35
C GLY A 75 -6.37 0.88 -12.00
N PRO A 76 -6.78 2.16 -11.95
CA PRO A 76 -6.95 2.86 -10.69
C PRO A 76 -8.06 2.21 -9.87
N ILE A 77 -7.93 2.25 -8.55
CA ILE A 77 -8.85 1.65 -7.60
C ILE A 77 -9.45 2.79 -6.81
N VAL A 78 -10.75 3.00 -6.94
CA VAL A 78 -11.49 3.95 -6.12
C VAL A 78 -12.70 3.18 -5.64
N SER A 79 -12.67 2.71 -4.40
CA SER A 79 -13.74 1.85 -3.90
C SER A 79 -14.05 1.93 -2.41
N LYS A 80 -15.34 1.82 -2.08
CA LYS A 80 -15.84 1.60 -0.72
C LYS A 80 -15.71 0.14 -0.26
N ASN A 81 -15.46 -0.77 -1.18
CA ASN A 81 -15.22 -2.18 -0.92
C ASN A 81 -13.72 -2.41 -0.67
N GLY A 82 -13.16 -1.71 0.34
CA GLY A 82 -11.71 -1.66 0.56
C GLY A 82 -11.04 -3.02 0.82
N GLU A 83 -11.80 -4.06 1.17
CA GLU A 83 -11.27 -5.43 1.33
C GLU A 83 -10.96 -6.14 0.00
N VAL A 84 -11.37 -5.58 -1.14
CA VAL A 84 -11.07 -6.11 -2.48
C VAL A 84 -9.85 -5.38 -3.01
N LEU A 85 -8.67 -5.99 -2.83
CA LEU A 85 -7.37 -5.33 -3.01
C LEU A 85 -7.17 -4.67 -4.37
N HIS A 86 -7.57 -5.32 -5.47
CA HIS A 86 -7.45 -4.82 -6.85
C HIS A 86 -8.84 -4.64 -7.51
N ASN A 87 -9.70 -3.80 -6.93
CA ASN A 87 -11.02 -3.51 -7.49
C ASN A 87 -10.98 -2.33 -8.48
N ILE A 88 -11.03 -2.64 -9.77
CA ILE A 88 -11.06 -1.63 -10.85
C ILE A 88 -12.49 -1.23 -11.28
N ALA A 89 -13.52 -1.65 -10.52
CA ALA A 89 -14.90 -1.22 -10.73
C ALA A 89 -15.23 -0.03 -9.81
N HIS A 90 -15.97 0.95 -10.35
CA HIS A 90 -16.30 2.22 -9.67
C HIS A 90 -17.79 2.54 -9.69
N ASP A 91 -18.65 1.54 -9.91
CA ASP A 91 -20.08 1.75 -10.10
C ASP A 91 -20.88 1.77 -8.78
N ASN A 92 -20.23 1.54 -7.63
CA ASN A 92 -20.96 1.49 -6.37
C ASN A 92 -21.39 2.90 -5.93
N PRO A 93 -22.62 3.04 -5.40
CA PRO A 93 -23.03 4.25 -4.70
C PRO A 93 -22.24 4.36 -3.39
N ILE A 94 -21.83 5.59 -3.06
CA ILE A 94 -21.18 5.92 -1.79
C ILE A 94 -22.16 6.66 -0.87
N GLN A 95 -22.07 6.42 0.42
CA GLN A 95 -22.96 7.00 1.42
C GLN A 95 -22.20 7.38 2.69
N ARG A 96 -22.84 8.22 3.53
CA ARG A 96 -22.30 8.56 4.85
C ARG A 96 -22.04 7.29 5.66
N GLY A 97 -20.86 7.21 6.27
CA GLY A 97 -20.40 6.05 7.03
C GLY A 97 -19.48 5.12 6.24
N ASP A 98 -19.46 5.21 4.90
CA ASP A 98 -18.47 4.48 4.12
C ASP A 98 -17.07 5.10 4.30
N LEU A 99 -16.04 4.25 4.26
CA LEU A 99 -14.69 4.65 3.88
C LEU A 99 -14.55 4.51 2.37
N LEU A 100 -13.80 5.41 1.75
CA LEU A 100 -13.36 5.30 0.37
C LEU A 100 -11.86 5.05 0.35
N LEU A 101 -11.44 3.94 -0.24
CA LEU A 101 -10.05 3.64 -0.53
C LEU A 101 -9.78 4.03 -1.98
N ALA A 102 -8.87 4.97 -2.17
CA ALA A 102 -8.35 5.32 -3.48
C ALA A 102 -6.89 4.92 -3.55
N ASP A 103 -6.58 4.01 -4.45
CA ASP A 103 -5.25 3.56 -4.84
C ASP A 103 -5.11 3.93 -6.32
N VAL A 104 -4.39 5.02 -6.55
CA VAL A 104 -4.34 5.71 -7.84
C VAL A 104 -2.93 6.22 -8.09
N GLY A 105 -2.39 5.86 -9.24
CA GLY A 105 -1.06 6.18 -9.73
C GLY A 105 -1.08 6.82 -11.11
N GLY A 106 -0.20 7.79 -11.33
CA GLY A 106 -0.05 8.48 -12.61
C GLY A 106 1.25 8.06 -13.29
N GLU A 107 1.22 7.88 -14.61
CA GLU A 107 2.40 7.58 -15.41
C GLU A 107 2.80 8.81 -16.22
N THR A 108 4.08 9.20 -16.14
CA THR A 108 4.63 10.27 -16.96
C THR A 108 4.61 9.89 -18.45
N PRO A 109 4.69 10.85 -19.39
CA PRO A 109 4.82 10.55 -20.82
C PRO A 109 6.04 9.68 -21.19
N GLU A 110 7.03 9.59 -20.30
CA GLU A 110 8.22 8.77 -20.47
C GLU A 110 8.10 7.37 -19.82
N GLY A 111 6.96 7.04 -19.22
CA GLY A 111 6.67 5.73 -18.65
C GLY A 111 7.00 5.56 -17.17
N TRP A 112 7.30 6.63 -16.43
CA TRP A 112 7.59 6.52 -14.99
C TRP A 112 6.32 6.60 -14.15
N ALA A 113 6.14 5.62 -13.27
CA ALA A 113 4.96 5.44 -12.44
C ALA A 113 5.07 6.14 -11.07
N GLY A 114 3.96 6.66 -10.57
CA GLY A 114 3.73 6.93 -9.14
C GLY A 114 2.65 5.99 -8.61
N ASP A 115 2.69 5.70 -7.31
CA ASP A 115 1.78 4.74 -6.68
C ASP A 115 1.36 5.24 -5.29
N ILE A 116 0.07 5.56 -5.13
CA ILE A 116 -0.40 6.16 -3.89
C ILE A 116 -1.75 5.58 -3.55
N THR A 117 -1.84 5.06 -2.33
CA THR A 117 -3.09 4.76 -1.66
C THR A 117 -3.37 5.71 -0.50
N ARG A 118 -4.61 6.21 -0.46
CA ARG A 118 -5.20 6.92 0.69
C ARG A 118 -6.62 6.43 0.96
N VAL A 119 -7.01 6.52 2.22
CA VAL A 119 -8.36 6.17 2.68
C VAL A 119 -8.95 7.31 3.48
N TRP A 120 -10.23 7.61 3.22
CA TRP A 120 -10.93 8.68 3.92
C TRP A 120 -12.42 8.38 4.11
N PRO A 121 -13.06 8.99 5.13
CA PRO A 121 -14.48 8.82 5.38
C PRO A 121 -15.30 9.67 4.41
N VAL A 122 -16.26 9.06 3.72
CA VAL A 122 -17.18 9.77 2.80
C VAL A 122 -18.00 10.82 3.56
N SER A 123 -18.24 10.62 4.84
CA SER A 123 -18.92 11.57 5.74
C SER A 123 -18.10 12.82 6.07
N GLY A 124 -16.80 12.86 5.75
CA GLY A 124 -15.85 13.90 6.14
C GLY A 124 -15.33 13.79 7.57
N SER A 125 -15.71 12.75 8.33
CA SER A 125 -15.16 12.48 9.66
C SER A 125 -15.18 10.99 9.96
N PHE A 126 -14.09 10.49 10.53
CA PHE A 126 -13.96 9.08 10.87
C PHE A 126 -14.90 8.74 12.03
N SER A 127 -15.55 7.59 11.97
CA SER A 127 -16.17 7.01 13.17
C SER A 127 -15.06 6.64 14.19
N PRO A 128 -15.38 6.44 15.48
CA PRO A 128 -14.39 5.99 16.45
C PRO A 128 -13.68 4.69 16.07
N THR A 129 -14.39 3.75 15.45
CA THR A 129 -13.86 2.45 14.99
C THR A 129 -13.01 2.60 13.74
N GLN A 130 -13.42 3.43 12.78
CA GLN A 130 -12.60 3.76 11.61
C GLN A 130 -11.31 4.46 12.01
N LEU A 131 -11.38 5.46 12.89
CA LEU A 131 -10.21 6.20 13.37
C LEU A 131 -9.23 5.27 14.09
N ALA A 132 -9.74 4.38 14.94
CA ALA A 132 -8.91 3.43 15.69
C ALA A 132 -8.08 2.52 14.77
N ILE A 133 -8.68 1.95 13.72
CA ILE A 133 -7.94 1.12 12.76
C ILE A 133 -7.04 1.97 11.85
N TYR A 134 -7.51 3.15 11.42
CA TYR A 134 -6.74 4.07 10.60
C TYR A 134 -5.41 4.44 11.27
N GLU A 135 -5.44 4.79 12.56
CA GLU A 135 -4.23 5.12 13.33
C GLU A 135 -3.28 3.93 13.49
N VAL A 136 -3.80 2.69 13.57
CA VAL A 136 -2.95 1.48 13.55
C VAL A 136 -2.22 1.33 12.23
N VAL A 137 -2.92 1.48 11.10
CA VAL A 137 -2.31 1.40 9.76
C VAL A 137 -1.33 2.55 9.53
N LEU A 138 -1.67 3.77 9.94
CA LEU A 138 -0.79 4.93 9.86
C LEU A 138 0.47 4.76 10.71
N ALA A 139 0.35 4.17 11.90
CA ALA A 139 1.50 3.85 12.73
C ALA A 139 2.40 2.80 12.06
N ALA A 140 1.80 1.75 11.47
CA ALA A 140 2.55 0.72 10.75
C ALA A 140 3.30 1.29 9.55
N GLU A 141 2.66 2.18 8.80
CA GLU A 141 3.23 2.88 7.65
C GLU A 141 4.43 3.74 8.04
N ARG A 142 4.27 4.63 9.02
CA ARG A 142 5.36 5.50 9.49
C ARG A 142 6.55 4.69 9.99
N ARG A 143 6.30 3.63 10.77
CA ARG A 143 7.37 2.77 11.28
C ARG A 143 8.05 1.96 10.18
N ALA A 144 7.31 1.55 9.14
CA ALA A 144 7.89 0.90 7.97
C ALA A 144 8.76 1.88 7.16
N ILE A 145 8.29 3.10 6.90
CA ILE A 145 9.07 4.14 6.23
C ILE A 145 10.36 4.43 7.01
N ASP A 146 10.32 4.58 8.33
CA ASP A 146 11.53 4.81 9.16
C ASP A 146 12.61 3.72 9.00
N ARG A 147 12.22 2.52 8.55
CA ARG A 147 13.13 1.39 8.26
C ARG A 147 13.66 1.39 6.83
N VAL A 148 13.12 2.21 5.92
CA VAL A 148 13.62 2.36 4.55
C VAL A 148 14.96 3.12 4.58
N ARG A 149 16.03 2.38 4.84
CA ARG A 149 17.40 2.90 4.97
C ARG A 149 18.36 1.99 4.25
N LYS A 150 19.45 2.57 3.76
CA LYS A 150 20.59 1.83 3.21
C LYS A 150 20.99 0.65 4.11
N GLY A 151 21.10 -0.52 3.50
CA GLY A 151 21.48 -1.78 4.15
C GLY A 151 20.35 -2.50 4.88
N THR A 152 19.18 -1.87 5.07
CA THR A 152 18.03 -2.57 5.66
C THR A 152 17.48 -3.58 4.66
N ARG A 153 17.28 -4.82 5.11
CA ARG A 153 16.58 -5.82 4.33
C ARG A 153 15.10 -5.46 4.23
N TYR A 154 14.54 -5.40 3.03
CA TYR A 154 13.14 -5.02 2.83
C TYR A 154 12.14 -5.94 3.54
N ARG A 155 12.49 -7.23 3.74
CA ARG A 155 11.72 -8.12 4.62
C ARG A 155 11.58 -7.58 6.04
N ASP A 156 12.60 -6.92 6.59
CA ASP A 156 12.54 -6.37 7.95
C ASP A 156 11.59 -5.15 8.01
N VAL A 157 11.41 -4.45 6.89
CA VAL A 157 10.39 -3.39 6.74
C VAL A 157 8.99 -4.01 6.81
N HIS A 158 8.77 -5.12 6.12
CA HIS A 158 7.51 -5.87 6.16
C HIS A 158 7.21 -6.44 7.56
N GLU A 159 8.19 -7.05 8.22
CA GLU A 159 8.02 -7.56 9.58
C GLU A 159 7.76 -6.44 10.60
N THR A 160 8.33 -5.24 10.39
CA THR A 160 8.03 -4.06 11.21
C THR A 160 6.56 -3.67 11.08
N ALA A 161 6.03 -3.57 9.86
CA ALA A 161 4.62 -3.26 9.63
C ALA A 161 3.69 -4.32 10.24
N LYS A 162 3.98 -5.61 10.02
CA LYS A 162 3.21 -6.74 10.59
C LYS A 162 3.13 -6.66 12.11
N ARG A 163 4.25 -6.41 12.76
CA ARG A 163 4.32 -6.29 14.22
C ARG A 163 3.45 -5.14 14.73
N VAL A 164 3.57 -3.95 14.13
CA VAL A 164 2.79 -2.77 14.55
C VAL A 164 1.29 -3.01 14.37
N ILE A 165 0.88 -3.65 13.26
CA ILE A 165 -0.53 -4.02 13.04
C ILE A 165 -1.00 -4.99 14.13
N VAL A 166 -0.25 -6.06 14.42
CA VAL A 166 -0.65 -7.04 15.44
C VAL A 166 -0.70 -6.43 16.84
N GLU A 167 0.26 -5.56 17.19
CA GLU A 167 0.26 -4.78 18.43
C GLU A 167 -0.99 -3.90 18.55
N GLY A 168 -1.28 -3.12 17.51
CA GLY A 168 -2.47 -2.26 17.49
C GLY A 168 -3.78 -3.05 17.59
N LEU A 169 -3.91 -4.17 16.87
CA LEU A 169 -5.09 -5.02 16.94
C LEU A 169 -5.23 -5.73 18.29
N ARG A 170 -4.12 -6.05 18.97
CA ARG A 170 -4.13 -6.54 20.35
C ARG A 170 -4.61 -5.45 21.32
N ASP A 171 -4.13 -4.23 21.17
CA ASP A 171 -4.51 -3.10 22.04
C ASP A 171 -6.00 -2.72 21.88
N LEU A 172 -6.54 -2.87 20.66
CA LEU A 172 -7.98 -2.76 20.38
C LEU A 172 -8.79 -3.97 20.88
N GLY A 173 -8.14 -5.02 21.38
CA GLY A 173 -8.75 -6.25 21.87
C GLY A 173 -9.26 -7.20 20.78
N ILE A 174 -8.95 -6.93 19.51
CA ILE A 174 -9.27 -7.81 18.37
C ILE A 174 -8.42 -9.08 18.44
N PHE A 175 -7.15 -8.95 18.86
CA PHE A 175 -6.31 -10.07 19.24
C PHE A 175 -6.11 -10.15 20.76
N ARG A 176 -5.85 -11.36 21.26
CA ARG A 176 -5.39 -11.62 22.63
C ARG A 176 -4.12 -12.48 22.62
N GLY A 177 -3.26 -12.29 23.62
CA GLY A 177 -2.04 -13.08 23.81
C GLY A 177 -0.78 -12.27 23.56
N GLU A 178 0.34 -12.98 23.41
CA GLU A 178 1.65 -12.36 23.15
C GLU A 178 1.84 -12.12 21.65
N VAL A 179 2.40 -10.94 21.32
CA VAL A 179 2.57 -10.47 19.94
C VAL A 179 3.40 -11.45 19.11
N ASP A 180 4.52 -11.93 19.66
CA ASP A 180 5.41 -12.86 18.96
C ASP A 180 4.69 -14.18 18.65
N GLY A 181 3.94 -14.73 19.61
CA GLY A 181 3.14 -15.94 19.40
C GLY A 181 1.98 -15.76 18.43
N LEU A 182 1.44 -14.53 18.28
CA LEU A 182 0.46 -14.22 17.25
C LEU A 182 1.11 -14.16 15.86
N LEU A 183 2.26 -13.51 15.74
CA LEU A 183 3.02 -13.41 14.50
C LEU A 183 3.47 -14.79 13.99
N GLU A 184 4.01 -15.63 14.87
CA GLU A 184 4.41 -17.02 14.56
C GLU A 184 3.25 -17.87 14.01
N ARG A 185 2.03 -17.61 14.49
CA ARG A 185 0.81 -18.30 14.05
C ARG A 185 0.13 -17.64 12.83
N GLY A 186 0.78 -16.66 12.20
CA GLY A 186 0.30 -16.02 10.98
C GLY A 186 -0.81 -14.98 11.19
N ALA A 187 -0.99 -14.46 12.42
CA ALA A 187 -2.10 -13.55 12.73
C ALA A 187 -2.11 -12.28 11.88
N ALA A 188 -0.94 -11.75 11.51
CA ALA A 188 -0.84 -10.57 10.67
C ALA A 188 -1.50 -10.79 9.29
N ALA A 189 -1.27 -11.94 8.65
CA ALA A 189 -1.76 -12.25 7.30
C ALA A 189 -3.29 -12.34 7.21
N ILE A 190 -3.99 -12.51 8.34
CA ILE A 190 -5.45 -12.50 8.39
C ILE A 190 -6.01 -11.13 7.97
N PHE A 191 -5.33 -10.05 8.36
CA PHE A 191 -5.76 -8.68 8.12
C PHE A 191 -4.83 -7.90 7.19
N PHE A 192 -3.59 -8.35 6.99
CA PHE A 192 -2.60 -7.77 6.09
C PHE A 192 -2.06 -8.87 5.15
N PRO A 193 -2.85 -9.28 4.14
CA PRO A 193 -2.57 -10.47 3.35
C PRO A 193 -1.61 -10.24 2.17
N HIS A 194 -1.09 -9.03 1.97
CA HIS A 194 -0.15 -8.69 0.89
C HIS A 194 1.22 -8.25 1.45
N GLY A 195 2.19 -8.07 0.55
CA GLY A 195 3.50 -7.51 0.91
C GLY A 195 3.38 -6.05 1.34
N VAL A 196 4.38 -5.52 2.05
CA VAL A 196 4.41 -4.10 2.46
C VAL A 196 4.71 -3.13 1.33
N GLY A 197 4.91 -3.63 0.12
CA GLY A 197 5.24 -2.84 -1.06
C GLY A 197 6.22 -3.57 -1.97
N HIS A 198 6.79 -2.82 -2.90
CA HIS A 198 7.59 -3.31 -4.01
C HIS A 198 8.57 -2.25 -4.54
N LEU A 199 9.38 -2.63 -5.52
CA LEU A 199 10.16 -1.67 -6.32
C LEU A 199 9.20 -0.83 -7.17
N LEU A 200 9.55 0.44 -7.36
CA LEU A 200 8.82 1.39 -8.21
C LEU A 200 9.77 2.01 -9.24
N GLY A 201 9.30 2.16 -10.48
CA GLY A 201 10.12 2.68 -11.58
C GLY A 201 9.34 2.91 -12.86
N LEU A 202 9.79 2.27 -13.94
CA LEU A 202 9.13 2.29 -15.25
C LEU A 202 7.90 1.37 -15.29
N ASP A 203 7.84 0.38 -14.40
CA ASP A 203 6.60 -0.34 -14.12
C ASP A 203 6.19 -0.05 -12.66
N VAL A 204 4.89 -0.09 -12.35
CA VAL A 204 4.41 0.08 -10.96
C VAL A 204 5.01 -0.98 -10.03
N HIS A 205 4.92 -2.26 -10.41
CA HIS A 205 5.71 -3.34 -9.84
C HIS A 205 6.99 -3.50 -10.66
N ASP A 206 7.98 -2.65 -10.41
CA ASP A 206 9.14 -2.51 -11.29
C ASP A 206 9.86 -3.85 -11.52
N MET A 207 9.99 -4.24 -12.79
CA MET A 207 10.67 -5.46 -13.25
C MET A 207 10.05 -6.79 -12.79
N GLU A 208 8.79 -6.83 -12.34
CA GLU A 208 8.13 -8.06 -11.87
C GLU A 208 8.08 -9.17 -12.95
N ASP A 209 8.00 -8.80 -14.23
CA ASP A 209 8.02 -9.75 -15.37
C ASP A 209 9.34 -10.54 -15.52
N LEU A 210 10.42 -10.06 -14.89
CA LEU A 210 11.70 -10.81 -14.79
C LEU A 210 11.66 -11.88 -13.68
N GLY A 211 10.53 -11.99 -12.98
CA GLY A 211 10.29 -12.87 -11.84
C GLY A 211 11.01 -12.39 -10.59
N ASP A 212 11.20 -13.30 -9.64
CA ASP A 212 11.83 -12.98 -8.35
C ASP A 212 13.29 -12.47 -8.45
N ARG A 213 13.93 -12.41 -9.63
CA ARG A 213 15.33 -11.97 -9.78
C ARG A 213 15.55 -10.51 -9.41
N ALA A 214 14.60 -9.65 -9.79
CA ALA A 214 14.65 -8.23 -9.47
C ALA A 214 14.38 -8.03 -7.98
N GLY A 215 13.30 -8.65 -7.49
CA GLY A 215 12.83 -8.49 -6.12
C GLY A 215 13.63 -9.23 -5.05
N TYR A 216 14.30 -10.35 -5.35
CA TYR A 216 14.96 -11.18 -4.34
C TYR A 216 16.47 -11.18 -4.54
N GLY A 217 17.20 -10.78 -3.49
CA GLY A 217 18.65 -10.78 -3.52
C GLY A 217 19.23 -12.20 -3.75
N PRO A 218 20.49 -12.32 -4.20
CA PRO A 218 21.12 -13.63 -4.44
C PRO A 218 20.97 -14.58 -3.25
N GLY A 219 20.49 -15.80 -3.52
CA GLY A 219 20.27 -16.84 -2.50
C GLY A 219 18.98 -16.69 -1.67
N ARG A 220 18.17 -15.65 -1.91
CA ARG A 220 16.88 -15.45 -1.23
C ARG A 220 15.75 -16.01 -2.09
N THR A 221 14.71 -16.50 -1.43
CA THR A 221 13.53 -17.08 -2.07
C THR A 221 12.26 -16.62 -1.40
N ARG A 222 11.17 -16.62 -2.16
CA ARG A 222 9.83 -16.28 -1.69
C ARG A 222 9.37 -17.23 -0.61
N SER A 223 8.76 -16.69 0.44
CA SER A 223 8.14 -17.48 1.51
C SER A 223 6.98 -18.30 0.95
N LYS A 224 6.67 -19.42 1.60
CA LYS A 224 5.45 -20.20 1.34
C LYS A 224 4.32 -19.89 2.32
N ALA A 225 4.61 -19.14 3.39
CA ALA A 225 3.61 -18.78 4.38
C ALA A 225 2.61 -17.79 3.77
N PHE A 226 1.32 -17.96 4.09
CA PHE A 226 0.27 -17.03 3.68
C PHE A 226 0.58 -15.61 4.18
N GLY A 227 0.29 -14.60 3.36
CA GLY A 227 0.75 -13.21 3.56
C GLY A 227 2.17 -13.01 3.04
N ASP A 228 3.16 -13.66 3.67
CA ASP A 228 4.59 -13.46 3.34
C ASP A 228 4.98 -13.93 1.93
N CYS A 229 4.21 -14.86 1.35
CA CYS A 229 4.40 -15.32 -0.03
C CYS A 229 4.08 -14.24 -1.07
N TYR A 230 3.35 -13.19 -0.68
CA TYR A 230 3.02 -12.06 -1.55
C TYR A 230 4.01 -10.89 -1.43
N LEU A 231 5.01 -10.97 -0.55
CA LEU A 231 6.09 -9.98 -0.50
C LEU A 231 6.84 -9.96 -1.84
N ARG A 232 6.90 -8.79 -2.49
CA ARG A 232 7.50 -8.65 -3.84
C ARG A 232 9.00 -8.37 -3.80
N LEU A 233 9.50 -7.88 -2.67
CA LEU A 233 10.89 -7.47 -2.50
C LEU A 233 11.51 -8.08 -1.23
N ASP A 234 12.66 -8.71 -1.39
CA ASP A 234 13.50 -9.25 -0.33
C ASP A 234 14.98 -8.99 -0.68
N ARG A 235 15.33 -7.72 -0.76
CA ARG A 235 16.69 -7.22 -0.98
C ARG A 235 17.14 -6.32 0.14
N ASP A 236 18.45 -6.14 0.25
CA ASP A 236 18.99 -5.05 1.07
C ASP A 236 18.85 -3.77 0.26
N LEU A 237 18.29 -2.76 0.91
CA LEU A 237 18.00 -1.48 0.28
C LEU A 237 19.30 -0.71 0.02
N GLU A 238 19.42 -0.12 -1.16
CA GLU A 238 20.56 0.70 -1.57
C GLU A 238 20.06 2.10 -1.94
N PRO A 239 20.89 3.15 -1.76
CA PRO A 239 20.53 4.49 -2.20
C PRO A 239 20.09 4.51 -3.66
N ARG A 240 19.09 5.36 -3.96
CA ARG A 240 18.48 5.53 -5.28
C ARG A 240 17.59 4.37 -5.75
N MET A 241 17.33 3.38 -4.89
CA MET A 241 16.14 2.52 -5.03
C MET A 241 14.89 3.32 -4.67
N ALA A 242 13.82 3.18 -5.45
CA ALA A 242 12.48 3.64 -5.10
C ALA A 242 11.60 2.43 -4.77
N VAL A 243 10.83 2.54 -3.70
CA VAL A 243 9.92 1.49 -3.22
C VAL A 243 8.61 2.10 -2.74
N THR A 244 7.52 1.35 -2.84
CA THR A 244 6.28 1.67 -2.14
C THR A 244 6.35 1.17 -0.69
N ILE A 245 5.60 1.82 0.20
CA ILE A 245 5.36 1.37 1.57
C ILE A 245 3.87 1.47 1.86
N GLU A 246 3.17 0.33 1.82
CA GLU A 246 1.72 0.26 1.70
C GLU A 246 1.05 -0.72 2.70
N PRO A 247 1.32 -0.65 4.02
CA PRO A 247 0.62 -1.54 4.94
C PRO A 247 -0.89 -1.30 4.93
N GLY A 248 -1.64 -2.36 5.25
CA GLY A 248 -3.08 -2.29 5.29
C GLY A 248 -3.74 -3.23 6.29
N PHE A 249 -4.99 -2.93 6.58
CA PHE A 249 -5.91 -3.75 7.37
C PHE A 249 -7.17 -4.02 6.54
N TYR A 250 -7.55 -5.29 6.38
CA TYR A 250 -8.71 -5.69 5.58
C TYR A 250 -9.51 -6.78 6.27
N GLN A 251 -10.83 -6.60 6.34
CA GLN A 251 -11.75 -7.63 6.77
C GLN A 251 -12.24 -8.44 5.57
N VAL A 252 -11.35 -9.22 4.95
CA VAL A 252 -11.67 -10.05 3.78
C VAL A 252 -12.56 -11.23 4.21
N PRO A 253 -13.82 -11.32 3.75
CA PRO A 253 -14.75 -12.36 4.21
C PRO A 253 -14.24 -13.79 3.97
N ALA A 254 -13.62 -14.03 2.81
CA ALA A 254 -13.07 -15.33 2.46
C ALA A 254 -11.92 -15.77 3.38
N ILE A 255 -11.08 -14.82 3.83
CA ILE A 255 -10.01 -15.10 4.79
C ILE A 255 -10.61 -15.38 6.18
N LEU A 256 -11.47 -14.47 6.66
CA LEU A 256 -12.05 -14.55 8.00
C LEU A 256 -12.94 -15.78 8.20
N ALA A 257 -13.57 -16.29 7.15
CA ALA A 257 -14.41 -17.49 7.19
C ALA A 257 -13.62 -18.80 7.03
N SER A 258 -12.36 -18.74 6.59
CA SER A 258 -11.55 -19.93 6.32
C SER A 258 -10.82 -20.43 7.58
N PRO A 259 -11.05 -21.67 8.03
CA PRO A 259 -10.24 -22.28 9.09
C PRO A 259 -8.77 -22.42 8.70
N GLU A 260 -8.45 -22.53 7.40
CA GLU A 260 -7.07 -22.62 6.91
C GLU A 260 -6.23 -21.44 7.39
N TYR A 261 -6.79 -20.23 7.40
CA TYR A 261 -6.08 -19.01 7.76
C TYR A 261 -6.30 -18.59 9.21
N THR A 262 -7.39 -19.04 9.85
CA THR A 262 -7.78 -18.53 11.18
C THR A 262 -7.63 -19.55 12.31
N ALA A 263 -7.56 -20.86 12.03
CA ALA A 263 -7.55 -21.89 13.08
C ALA A 263 -6.31 -21.84 13.99
N ALA A 264 -5.14 -21.47 13.45
CA ALA A 264 -3.91 -21.36 14.22
C ALA A 264 -4.02 -20.28 15.31
N VAL A 265 -4.71 -19.16 15.02
CA VAL A 265 -4.94 -18.10 15.99
C VAL A 265 -6.10 -18.46 16.93
N GLY A 266 -7.12 -19.17 16.45
CA GLY A 266 -8.19 -19.71 17.29
C GLY A 266 -8.96 -18.62 18.05
N ASP A 267 -9.25 -18.87 19.34
CA ASP A 267 -9.99 -17.94 20.21
C ASP A 267 -9.22 -16.66 20.56
N ASP A 268 -7.94 -16.57 20.20
CA ASP A 268 -7.19 -15.32 20.33
C ASP A 268 -7.61 -14.29 19.28
N LEU A 269 -8.26 -14.71 18.19
CA LEU A 269 -9.01 -13.80 17.32
C LEU A 269 -10.40 -13.57 17.91
N ARG A 270 -10.57 -12.44 18.60
CA ARG A 270 -11.80 -12.07 19.31
C ARG A 270 -12.84 -11.54 18.34
N ARG A 271 -13.55 -12.47 17.67
CA ARG A 271 -14.59 -12.18 16.67
C ARG A 271 -15.72 -11.29 17.22
N ASP A 272 -16.04 -11.42 18.50
CA ASP A 272 -17.03 -10.56 19.18
C ASP A 272 -16.56 -9.10 19.30
N VAL A 273 -15.26 -8.89 19.46
CA VAL A 273 -14.65 -7.54 19.46
C VAL A 273 -14.53 -7.04 18.03
N LEU A 274 -14.05 -7.87 17.09
CA LEU A 274 -13.95 -7.52 15.67
C LEU A 274 -15.29 -7.05 15.08
N ALA A 275 -16.40 -7.68 15.46
CA ALA A 275 -17.74 -7.30 15.00
C ALA A 275 -18.12 -5.83 15.30
N LYS A 276 -17.47 -5.20 16.28
CA LYS A 276 -17.67 -3.77 16.59
C LYS A 276 -17.08 -2.84 15.53
N PHE A 277 -16.13 -3.34 14.72
CA PHE A 277 -15.45 -2.62 13.65
C PHE A 277 -16.04 -2.95 12.27
N ALA A 278 -17.30 -3.39 12.20
CA ALA A 278 -17.94 -3.81 10.94
C ALA A 278 -18.04 -2.69 9.89
N ASP A 279 -17.86 -1.43 10.28
CA ASP A 279 -17.80 -0.26 9.41
C ASP A 279 -16.42 -0.03 8.78
N VAL A 280 -15.42 -0.88 9.10
CA VAL A 280 -14.06 -0.80 8.56
C VAL A 280 -13.76 -2.00 7.67
N ARG A 281 -14.02 -1.87 6.37
CA ARG A 281 -13.82 -2.99 5.43
C ARG A 281 -12.36 -3.15 5.01
N GLY A 282 -11.71 -2.05 4.67
CA GLY A 282 -10.31 -2.03 4.29
C GLY A 282 -9.70 -0.65 4.48
N ILE A 283 -8.47 -0.60 4.97
CA ILE A 283 -7.64 0.60 5.07
C ILE A 283 -6.24 0.26 4.54
N ARG A 284 -5.72 1.07 3.62
CA ARG A 284 -4.32 1.04 3.15
C ARG A 284 -3.79 2.46 3.11
N ILE A 285 -2.55 2.66 3.53
CA ILE A 285 -1.88 3.96 3.43
C ILE A 285 -0.56 3.68 2.78
N GLU A 286 -0.31 4.34 1.65
CA GLU A 286 0.83 4.04 0.80
C GLU A 286 1.56 5.28 0.33
N ASP A 287 2.89 5.22 0.39
CA ASP A 287 3.76 6.27 -0.11
C ASP A 287 4.89 5.72 -0.97
N ASP A 288 5.29 6.53 -1.96
CA ASP A 288 6.49 6.33 -2.77
C ASP A 288 7.71 6.85 -2.00
N VAL A 289 8.68 5.97 -1.76
CA VAL A 289 9.83 6.25 -0.89
C VAL A 289 11.13 5.94 -1.62
N MET A 290 12.02 6.93 -1.69
CA MET A 290 13.38 6.76 -2.16
C MET A 290 14.33 6.49 -1.01
N VAL A 291 15.13 5.43 -1.14
CA VAL A 291 16.24 5.14 -0.24
C VAL A 291 17.34 6.16 -0.48
N THR A 292 17.85 6.76 0.60
CA THR A 292 19.00 7.69 0.55
C THR A 292 20.19 7.13 1.35
N ASP A 293 21.30 7.86 1.40
CA ASP A 293 22.40 7.55 2.34
C ASP A 293 22.08 7.93 3.81
N GLY A 294 20.96 8.60 4.08
CA GLY A 294 20.49 9.03 5.39
C GLY A 294 19.03 8.65 5.66
N GLU A 295 18.18 9.65 5.90
CA GLU A 295 16.73 9.46 6.06
C GLU A 295 16.08 9.18 4.70
N PRO A 296 15.05 8.32 4.63
CA PRO A 296 14.28 8.12 3.40
C PRO A 296 13.65 9.43 2.91
N GLU A 297 13.55 9.60 1.60
CA GLU A 297 12.81 10.70 0.99
C GLU A 297 11.43 10.18 0.58
N VAL A 298 10.36 10.76 1.14
CA VAL A 298 8.98 10.42 0.79
C VAL A 298 8.48 11.40 -0.27
N TRP A 299 8.29 10.94 -1.50
CA TRP A 299 7.90 11.82 -2.62
C TRP A 299 6.43 12.23 -2.60
N THR A 300 5.61 11.47 -1.89
CA THR A 300 4.15 11.60 -1.84
C THR A 300 3.67 12.25 -0.54
N GLY A 301 4.61 12.82 0.24
CA GLY A 301 4.35 13.44 1.54
C GLY A 301 3.40 14.64 1.52
N ASP A 302 3.15 15.21 0.33
CA ASP A 302 2.18 16.29 0.13
C ASP A 302 0.72 15.83 0.23
N VAL A 303 0.44 14.51 0.15
CA VAL A 303 -0.90 13.97 0.34
C VAL A 303 -1.15 13.71 1.83
N PRO A 304 -2.12 14.39 2.47
CA PRO A 304 -2.35 14.27 3.90
C PRO A 304 -2.68 12.82 4.28
N LYS A 305 -2.11 12.39 5.39
CA LYS A 305 -2.34 11.05 5.98
C LYS A 305 -2.57 11.06 7.49
N SER A 306 -2.49 12.20 8.16
CA SER A 306 -3.07 12.28 9.51
C SER A 306 -4.58 12.36 9.41
N ALA A 307 -5.30 11.72 10.33
CA ALA A 307 -6.76 11.72 10.30
C ALA A 307 -7.33 13.14 10.27
N SER A 308 -6.78 14.07 11.07
CA SER A 308 -7.23 15.46 11.11
C SER A 308 -7.07 16.21 9.80
N GLU A 309 -5.95 16.00 9.09
CA GLU A 309 -5.70 16.67 7.80
C GLU A 309 -6.58 16.09 6.70
N VAL A 310 -6.74 14.76 6.68
CA VAL A 310 -7.63 14.06 5.75
C VAL A 310 -9.06 14.57 5.92
N GLU A 311 -9.57 14.59 7.15
CA GLU A 311 -10.91 15.09 7.41
C GLU A 311 -11.08 16.56 7.04
N ALA A 312 -10.09 17.42 7.34
CA ALA A 312 -10.13 18.83 6.96
C ALA A 312 -10.22 19.00 5.44
N LEU A 313 -9.48 18.21 4.68
CA LEU A 313 -9.49 18.26 3.23
C LEU A 313 -10.82 17.76 2.65
N VAL A 314 -11.34 16.62 3.14
CA VAL A 314 -12.64 16.11 2.69
C VAL A 314 -13.77 17.10 3.00
N ARG A 315 -13.76 17.70 4.20
CA ARG A 315 -14.76 18.72 4.59
C ARG A 315 -14.65 20.01 3.78
N SER A 316 -13.49 20.35 3.24
CA SER A 316 -13.35 21.53 2.37
C SER A 316 -14.13 21.42 1.05
N GLY A 317 -14.51 20.19 0.66
CA GLY A 317 -15.33 19.90 -0.52
C GLY A 317 -16.84 19.79 -0.27
N ILE A 318 -17.26 19.75 1.00
CA ILE A 318 -18.67 19.70 1.44
C ILE A 318 -19.22 21.14 1.47
#